data_AF-A0A1F7MD43-F1
#
_entry.id   AF-A0A1F7MD43-F1
#
_cell.length_a   1.000
_cell.length_b   1.000
_cell.length_c   1.000
_cell.angle_alpha   90.00
_cell.angle_beta   90.00
_cell.angle_gamma   90.00
#
_symmetry.space_group_name_H-M   'P 1'
#
loop_
_entity.id
_entity.type
_entity.pdbx_description
1 polymer ?
#
loop_
_entity_poly.entity_id
_entity_poly.type
_entity_poly.pdbx_seq_one_letter_code
_entity_poly.pdbx_strand_id
1 'polypeptide(L)'
;MDGYALRAADTRDGGVDLAVVGRVAAGSLPRRALGRGEAMRIFTGAPLPEGADAVVPQEDVAAEGDRVRVAARVARGACVRPAGEDVRAGDLVLEPGHALGPAEVGLLATLGHARVAVGRRPRVAILSTGNELADLGTEPGPGQIANTNTYSLLAQVREAGGEALNLGVAPDRLEAIEARVRRAWPPTCSCRRRASRSASSTSCARRSRAPGRSCISGRSRCAPASRSRSARSGAGRSSACPATRSRRW
;
A
#
# COMPACT_ATOMS: atom_id res chain seq x y z
N MET A 1 6.95 29.49 0.54
CA MET A 1 6.57 30.74 1.21
C MET A 1 6.41 31.81 0.15
N ASP A 2 5.50 32.76 0.37
CA ASP A 2 5.27 33.88 -0.52
C ASP A 2 6.29 34.99 -0.21
N GLY A 3 6.85 35.60 -1.25
CA GLY A 3 7.97 36.50 -1.05
C GLY A 3 8.54 37.08 -2.34
N TYR A 4 9.84 37.35 -2.33
CA TYR A 4 10.56 37.92 -3.46
C TYR A 4 11.76 37.05 -3.82
N ALA A 5 11.76 36.50 -5.04
CA ALA A 5 12.90 35.83 -5.62
C ALA A 5 13.95 36.88 -6.01
N LEU A 6 15.18 36.66 -5.57
CA LEU A 6 16.30 37.59 -5.73
C LEU A 6 17.62 36.86 -5.92
N ARG A 7 18.66 37.62 -6.25
CA ARG A 7 20.04 37.17 -6.23
C ARG A 7 20.61 37.46 -4.84
N ALA A 8 21.04 36.45 -4.11
CA ALA A 8 21.63 36.59 -2.78
C ALA A 8 22.83 37.57 -2.81
N ALA A 9 23.60 37.57 -3.90
CA ALA A 9 24.74 38.47 -4.12
C ALA A 9 24.37 39.97 -4.18
N ASP A 10 23.12 40.30 -4.48
CA ASP A 10 22.64 41.69 -4.52
C ASP A 10 22.20 42.21 -3.15
N THR A 11 22.14 41.33 -2.14
CA THR A 11 21.78 41.68 -0.77
C THR A 11 23.00 41.96 0.10
N ARG A 12 22.83 42.87 1.07
CA ARG A 12 23.88 43.29 2.00
C ARG A 12 23.24 43.72 3.32
N ASP A 13 24.05 43.66 4.37
CA ASP A 13 23.69 44.24 5.66
C ASP A 13 23.60 45.77 5.54
N GLY A 14 22.65 46.38 6.24
CA GLY A 14 22.35 47.83 6.12
C GLY A 14 21.32 48.18 5.05
N GLY A 15 20.80 47.18 4.33
CA GLY A 15 19.65 47.33 3.45
C GLY A 15 19.96 47.61 1.98
N VAL A 16 19.11 47.10 1.10
CA VAL A 16 19.15 47.34 -0.35
C VAL A 16 17.74 47.43 -0.90
N ASP A 17 17.54 48.31 -1.87
CA ASP A 17 16.29 48.40 -2.64
C ASP A 17 16.50 47.68 -3.97
N LEU A 18 15.61 46.74 -4.29
CA LEU A 18 15.61 45.97 -5.54
C LEU A 18 14.37 46.33 -6.37
N ALA A 19 14.52 46.40 -7.68
CA ALA A 19 13.41 46.66 -8.60
C ALA A 19 12.58 45.40 -8.82
N VAL A 20 11.27 45.47 -8.56
CA VAL A 20 10.33 44.38 -8.76
C VAL A 20 9.89 44.34 -10.23
N VAL A 21 10.51 43.45 -11.01
CA VAL A 21 10.35 43.39 -12.48
C VAL A 21 9.30 42.39 -12.96
N GLY A 22 8.58 41.76 -12.04
CA GLY A 22 7.53 40.81 -12.38
C GLY A 22 7.01 39.99 -11.22
N ARG A 23 6.12 39.04 -11.57
CA ARG A 23 5.52 38.08 -10.63
C ARG A 23 5.51 36.66 -11.21
N VAL A 24 5.71 35.67 -10.35
CA VAL A 24 5.61 34.24 -10.68
C VAL A 24 4.60 33.60 -9.73
N ALA A 25 3.44 33.20 -10.27
CA ALA A 25 2.39 32.51 -9.53
C ALA A 25 2.58 30.98 -9.59
N ALA A 26 2.00 30.27 -8.62
CA ALA A 26 1.96 28.81 -8.66
C ALA A 26 1.27 28.33 -9.95
N GLY A 27 1.86 27.32 -10.60
CA GLY A 27 1.38 26.81 -11.89
C GLY A 27 1.75 27.65 -13.11
N SER A 28 2.54 28.73 -12.95
CA SER A 28 3.06 29.53 -14.06
C SER A 28 4.58 29.51 -14.13
N LEU A 29 5.13 29.66 -15.34
CA LEU A 29 6.57 29.82 -15.54
C LEU A 29 6.98 31.30 -15.51
N PRO A 30 8.19 31.63 -15.05
CA PRO A 30 8.78 32.95 -15.17
C PRO A 30 8.86 33.36 -16.65
N ARG A 31 8.48 34.60 -16.96
CA ARG A 31 8.48 35.11 -18.36
C ARG A 31 9.83 35.66 -18.81
N ARG A 32 10.74 35.90 -17.88
CA ARG A 32 12.11 36.39 -18.12
C ARG A 32 13.03 35.94 -16.99
N ALA A 33 14.33 35.98 -17.27
CA ALA A 33 15.36 35.84 -16.25
C ALA A 33 15.42 37.09 -15.34
N LEU A 34 15.96 36.88 -14.14
CA LEU A 34 16.20 37.91 -13.15
C LEU A 34 17.62 38.48 -13.28
N GLY A 35 17.70 39.80 -13.48
CA GLY A 35 18.94 40.55 -13.58
C GLY A 35 19.53 40.96 -12.22
N ARG A 36 20.64 41.70 -12.28
CA ARG A 36 21.27 42.31 -11.10
C ARG A 36 20.41 43.46 -10.56
N GLY A 37 20.22 43.53 -9.24
CA GLY A 37 19.43 44.57 -8.59
C GLY A 37 17.92 44.44 -8.83
N GLU A 38 17.49 43.32 -9.40
CA GLU A 38 16.10 43.01 -9.67
C GLU A 38 15.58 41.98 -8.65
N ALA A 39 14.29 42.03 -8.38
CA ALA A 39 13.53 41.03 -7.65
C ALA A 39 12.26 40.67 -8.44
N MET A 40 11.71 39.48 -8.20
CA MET A 40 10.38 39.11 -8.69
C MET A 40 9.52 38.62 -7.54
N ARG A 41 8.27 39.09 -7.49
CA ARG A 41 7.32 38.56 -6.52
C ARG A 41 7.02 37.10 -6.84
N ILE A 42 7.21 36.20 -5.88
CA ILE A 42 7.03 34.76 -6.07
C ILE A 42 6.07 34.22 -5.02
N PHE A 43 5.18 33.34 -5.46
CA PHE A 43 4.22 32.67 -4.57
C PHE A 43 4.65 31.23 -4.28
N THR A 44 4.20 30.68 -3.16
CA THR A 44 4.56 29.34 -2.70
C THR A 44 4.24 28.29 -3.76
N GLY A 45 5.23 27.44 -4.06
CA GLY A 45 5.12 26.39 -5.08
C GLY A 45 5.39 26.85 -6.51
N ALA A 46 5.67 28.14 -6.73
CA ALA A 46 6.12 28.62 -8.03
C ALA A 46 7.60 28.27 -8.28
N PRO A 47 7.98 27.96 -9.54
CA PRO A 47 9.36 27.72 -9.91
C PRO A 47 10.20 29.00 -9.79
N LEU A 48 11.46 28.85 -9.36
CA LEU A 48 12.39 29.95 -9.21
C LEU A 48 12.80 30.50 -10.59
N PRO A 49 12.78 31.83 -10.82
CA PRO A 49 13.24 32.42 -12.08
C PRO A 49 14.73 32.18 -12.31
N GLU A 50 15.11 31.98 -13.58
CA GLU A 50 16.51 31.90 -13.97
C GLU A 50 17.26 33.15 -13.48
N GLY A 51 18.44 32.94 -12.90
CA GLY A 51 19.26 34.01 -12.32
C GLY A 51 19.01 34.24 -10.83
N ALA A 52 17.83 33.91 -10.27
CA ALA A 52 17.59 33.97 -8.84
C ALA A 52 18.17 32.75 -8.12
N ASP A 53 18.65 32.93 -6.89
CA ASP A 53 19.19 31.87 -6.06
C ASP A 53 18.75 31.93 -4.59
N ALA A 54 17.84 32.84 -4.23
CA ALA A 54 17.19 32.90 -2.92
C ALA A 54 15.79 33.52 -3.01
N VAL A 55 14.97 33.26 -2.00
CA VAL A 55 13.68 33.93 -1.78
C VAL A 55 13.70 34.56 -0.38
N VAL A 56 13.31 35.83 -0.28
CA VAL A 56 13.06 36.49 1.00
C VAL A 56 11.56 36.50 1.29
N PRO A 57 11.12 36.15 2.51
CA PRO A 57 9.71 36.23 2.91
C PRO A 57 9.14 37.63 2.72
N GLN A 58 7.86 37.76 2.34
CA GLN A 58 7.24 39.08 2.17
C GLN A 58 7.13 39.85 3.49
N GLU A 59 7.06 39.12 4.61
CA GLU A 59 7.05 39.64 5.98
C GLU A 59 8.38 40.27 6.40
N ASP A 60 9.49 39.91 5.75
CA ASP A 60 10.84 40.39 6.07
C ASP A 60 11.31 41.56 5.20
N VAL A 61 10.40 42.12 4.39
CA VAL A 61 10.71 43.21 3.45
C VAL A 61 9.68 44.32 3.50
N ALA A 62 10.12 45.54 3.18
CA ALA A 62 9.23 46.67 2.95
C ALA A 62 9.03 46.84 1.44
N ALA A 63 7.80 46.69 0.97
CA ALA A 63 7.47 46.85 -0.46
C ALA A 63 6.83 48.21 -0.71
N GLU A 64 7.34 48.94 -1.71
CA GLU A 64 6.85 50.26 -2.12
C GLU A 64 6.79 50.32 -3.65
N GLY A 65 5.58 50.31 -4.21
CA GLY A 65 5.38 50.38 -5.66
C GLY A 65 6.05 49.23 -6.41
N ASP A 66 7.00 49.58 -7.29
CA ASP A 66 7.81 48.66 -8.08
C ASP A 66 9.17 48.35 -7.43
N ARG A 67 9.30 48.58 -6.12
CA ARG A 67 10.52 48.30 -5.36
C ARG A 67 10.25 47.50 -4.10
N VAL A 68 11.27 46.75 -3.69
CA VAL A 68 11.29 46.04 -2.42
C VAL A 68 12.60 46.32 -1.69
N ARG A 69 12.49 46.75 -0.44
CA ARG A 69 13.62 46.96 0.45
C ARG A 69 13.86 45.72 1.29
N VAL A 70 15.04 45.14 1.13
CA VAL A 70 15.53 43.99 1.90
C VAL A 70 16.50 44.53 2.95
N ALA A 71 16.20 44.34 4.23
CA ALA A 71 16.95 44.99 5.32
C ALA A 71 18.32 44.35 5.62
N ALA A 72 18.46 43.04 5.38
CA ALA A 72 19.65 42.27 5.72
C ALA A 72 20.15 41.43 4.54
N ARG A 73 21.37 40.90 4.66
CA ARG A 73 21.88 39.92 3.70
C ARG A 73 21.03 38.64 3.73
N VAL A 74 20.71 38.12 2.55
CA VAL A 74 20.00 36.85 2.36
C VAL A 74 20.99 35.78 1.93
N ALA A 75 20.94 34.61 2.58
CA ALA A 75 21.78 33.49 2.22
C ALA A 75 21.34 32.86 0.89
N ARG A 76 22.29 32.38 0.10
CA ARG A 76 22.00 31.57 -1.09
C ARG A 76 21.21 30.33 -0.68
N GLY A 77 20.15 30.02 -1.42
CA GLY A 77 19.23 28.92 -1.14
C GLY A 77 18.19 29.20 -0.05
N ALA A 78 18.18 30.39 0.56
CA ALA A 78 17.17 30.74 1.56
C ALA A 78 15.76 30.62 0.96
N CYS A 79 14.89 29.90 1.67
CA CYS A 79 13.50 29.63 1.28
C CYS A 79 13.34 29.00 -0.13
N VAL A 80 14.37 28.34 -0.66
CA VAL A 80 14.34 27.61 -1.93
C VAL A 80 14.37 26.11 -1.65
N ARG A 81 13.45 25.38 -2.28
CA ARG A 81 13.33 23.91 -2.18
C ARG A 81 13.91 23.28 -3.45
N PRO A 82 15.09 22.62 -3.40
CA PRO A 82 15.69 22.05 -4.60
C PRO A 82 14.87 20.89 -5.16
N ALA A 83 14.98 20.69 -6.48
CA ALA A 83 14.34 19.56 -7.13
C ALA A 83 14.84 18.23 -6.55
N GLY A 84 13.92 17.36 -6.15
CA GLY A 84 14.23 16.07 -5.55
C GLY A 84 14.75 16.15 -4.11
N GLU A 85 14.40 17.19 -3.35
CA GLU A 85 14.66 17.22 -1.90
C GLU A 85 13.93 16.11 -1.14
N ASP A 86 12.69 15.80 -1.55
CA ASP A 86 11.86 14.79 -0.89
C ASP A 86 12.18 13.39 -1.42
N VAL A 87 12.18 13.23 -2.75
CA VAL A 87 12.43 11.96 -3.46
C VAL A 87 13.15 12.26 -4.77
N ARG A 88 14.19 11.49 -5.07
CA ARG A 88 14.91 11.56 -6.35
C ARG A 88 14.46 10.45 -7.29
N ALA A 89 14.63 10.70 -8.58
CA ALA A 89 14.42 9.68 -9.59
C ALA A 89 15.37 8.50 -9.34
N GLY A 90 14.79 7.30 -9.17
CA GLY A 90 15.53 6.07 -8.87
C GLY A 90 15.53 5.65 -7.41
N ASP A 91 15.05 6.50 -6.49
CA ASP A 91 14.95 6.14 -5.07
C ASP A 91 13.88 5.06 -4.85
N LEU A 92 14.18 4.15 -3.92
CA LEU A 92 13.22 3.15 -3.45
C LEU A 92 12.30 3.77 -2.40
N VAL A 93 11.07 4.05 -2.79
CA VAL A 93 10.07 4.70 -1.92
C VAL A 93 9.23 3.72 -1.09
N LEU A 94 9.04 2.49 -1.57
CA LEU A 94 8.29 1.43 -0.91
C LEU A 94 8.88 0.07 -1.23
N GLU A 95 9.10 -0.74 -0.20
CA GLU A 95 9.60 -2.11 -0.33
C GLU A 95 8.50 -3.07 -0.83
N PRO A 96 8.85 -4.13 -1.60
CA PRO A 96 7.92 -5.19 -1.94
C PRO A 96 7.33 -5.85 -0.70
N GLY A 97 6.00 -5.95 -0.65
CA GLY A 97 5.28 -6.53 0.48
C GLY A 97 4.89 -5.54 1.56
N HIS A 98 5.27 -4.26 1.43
CA HIS A 98 4.80 -3.20 2.30
C HIS A 98 3.27 -3.03 2.20
N ALA A 99 2.61 -2.85 3.33
CA ALA A 99 1.17 -2.66 3.38
C ALA A 99 0.82 -1.23 2.95
N LEU A 100 -0.15 -1.08 2.05
CA LEU A 100 -0.59 0.23 1.58
C LEU A 100 -1.63 0.81 2.54
N GLY A 101 -1.23 1.81 3.32
CA GLY A 101 -2.12 2.66 4.10
C GLY A 101 -2.37 4.02 3.43
N PRO A 102 -3.01 4.97 4.13
CA PRO A 102 -3.32 6.30 3.59
C PRO A 102 -2.07 7.07 3.15
N ALA A 103 -0.98 6.99 3.92
CA ALA A 103 0.26 7.70 3.63
C ALA A 103 0.93 7.17 2.35
N GLU A 104 1.02 5.85 2.21
CA GLU A 104 1.59 5.21 1.02
C GLU A 104 0.77 5.52 -0.23
N VAL A 105 -0.56 5.54 -0.12
CA VAL A 105 -1.43 5.94 -1.22
C VAL A 105 -1.18 7.39 -1.63
N GLY A 106 -1.03 8.30 -0.67
CA GLY A 106 -0.68 9.70 -0.93
C GLY A 106 0.68 9.85 -1.62
N LEU A 107 1.69 9.13 -1.14
CA LEU A 107 3.03 9.11 -1.74
C LEU A 107 2.98 8.63 -3.19
N LEU A 108 2.31 7.49 -3.46
CA LEU A 108 2.16 6.95 -4.80
C LEU A 108 1.42 7.92 -5.74
N ALA A 109 0.41 8.64 -5.22
CA ALA A 109 -0.31 9.65 -5.99
C ALA A 109 0.57 10.86 -6.33
N THR A 110 1.36 11.36 -5.37
CA THR A 110 2.34 12.45 -5.61
C THR A 110 3.36 12.08 -6.67
N LEU A 111 3.76 10.80 -6.73
CA LEU A 111 4.68 10.26 -7.74
C LEU A 111 4.00 9.94 -9.09
N GLY A 112 2.69 10.17 -9.23
CA GLY A 112 1.95 9.96 -10.47
C GLY A 112 1.58 8.50 -10.77
N HIS A 113 1.64 7.59 -9.79
CA HIS A 113 1.28 6.19 -9.99
C HIS A 113 -0.22 5.94 -9.88
N ALA A 114 -0.93 6.01 -11.00
CA ALA A 114 -2.37 5.73 -11.07
C ALA A 114 -2.75 4.26 -10.79
N ARG A 115 -1.81 3.33 -11.00
CA ARG A 115 -1.99 1.89 -10.74
C ARG A 115 -0.70 1.29 -10.22
N VAL A 116 -0.82 0.40 -9.24
CA VAL A 116 0.32 -0.32 -8.66
C VAL A 116 0.06 -1.82 -8.63
N ALA A 117 1.15 -2.59 -8.72
CA ALA A 117 1.09 -4.04 -8.57
C ALA A 117 0.98 -4.38 -7.09
N VAL A 118 -0.05 -5.16 -6.73
CA VAL A 118 -0.27 -5.62 -5.35
C VAL A 118 -0.42 -7.14 -5.31
N GLY A 119 -0.14 -7.73 -4.14
CA GLY A 119 -0.45 -9.12 -3.88
C GLY A 119 -1.94 -9.39 -4.02
N ARG A 120 -2.31 -10.57 -4.52
CA ARG A 120 -3.71 -11.02 -4.47
C ARG A 120 -4.09 -11.30 -3.02
N ARG A 121 -5.32 -10.94 -2.64
CA ARG A 121 -5.87 -11.33 -1.34
C ARG A 121 -5.81 -12.86 -1.20
N PRO A 122 -5.27 -13.39 -0.08
CA PRO A 122 -5.26 -14.83 0.16
C PRO A 122 -6.69 -15.33 0.31
N ARG A 123 -7.03 -16.39 -0.41
CA ARG A 123 -8.34 -17.05 -0.33
C ARG A 123 -8.26 -18.16 0.69
N VAL A 124 -9.10 -18.12 1.72
CA VAL A 124 -9.12 -19.09 2.82
C VAL A 124 -10.50 -19.72 2.89
N ALA A 125 -10.58 -21.02 2.64
CA ALA A 125 -11.80 -21.80 2.76
C ALA A 125 -11.90 -22.42 4.15
N ILE A 126 -13.05 -22.27 4.80
CA ILE A 126 -13.33 -22.76 6.15
C ILE A 126 -14.43 -23.81 6.06
N LEU A 127 -14.14 -25.00 6.59
CA LEU A 127 -15.05 -26.14 6.66
C LEU A 127 -15.12 -26.60 8.11
N SER A 128 -16.33 -26.67 8.66
CA SER A 128 -16.59 -27.35 9.92
C SER A 128 -16.95 -28.81 9.66
N THR A 129 -16.48 -29.71 10.50
CA THR A 129 -16.84 -31.13 10.49
C THR A 129 -17.33 -31.53 11.86
N GLY A 130 -18.41 -32.30 11.90
CA GLY A 130 -18.99 -32.80 13.14
C GLY A 130 -20.49 -33.02 12.97
N ASN A 131 -20.96 -34.19 13.37
CA ASN A 131 -22.39 -34.52 13.33
C ASN A 131 -23.18 -33.76 14.41
N GLU A 132 -22.50 -33.29 15.44
CA GLU A 132 -23.03 -32.48 16.52
C GLU A 132 -23.24 -31.02 16.15
N LEU A 133 -22.77 -30.55 14.99
CA LEU A 133 -22.79 -29.13 14.65
C LEU A 133 -24.10 -28.74 13.95
N ALA A 134 -24.83 -27.81 14.57
CA ALA A 134 -25.94 -27.07 13.95
C ALA A 134 -25.42 -25.74 13.37
N ASP A 135 -25.71 -25.46 12.09
CA ASP A 135 -25.26 -24.24 11.42
C ASP A 135 -26.22 -23.07 11.68
N LEU A 136 -25.80 -21.84 11.35
CA LEU A 136 -26.68 -20.69 11.50
C LEU A 136 -27.95 -20.84 10.66
N GLY A 137 -29.08 -20.44 11.24
CA GLY A 137 -30.41 -20.59 10.64
C GLY A 137 -31.03 -21.97 10.83
N THR A 138 -30.36 -22.89 11.52
CA THR A 138 -30.93 -24.18 11.94
C THR A 138 -31.15 -24.19 13.45
N GLU A 139 -32.31 -24.69 13.88
CA GLU A 139 -32.59 -24.90 15.31
C GLU A 139 -31.80 -26.13 15.80
N PRO A 140 -30.95 -26.00 16.83
CA PRO A 140 -30.15 -27.12 17.31
C PRO A 140 -31.03 -28.22 17.91
N GLY A 141 -30.91 -29.45 17.40
CA GLY A 141 -31.56 -30.62 18.00
C GLY A 141 -30.88 -31.08 19.29
N PRO A 142 -31.46 -32.06 20.00
CA PRO A 142 -30.87 -32.66 21.19
C PRO A 142 -29.45 -33.18 20.91
N GLY A 143 -28.47 -32.72 21.69
CA GLY A 143 -27.06 -33.09 21.54
C GLY A 143 -26.28 -32.32 20.48
N GLN A 144 -26.92 -31.39 19.76
CA GLN A 144 -26.23 -30.50 18.83
C GLN A 144 -25.75 -29.21 19.51
N ILE A 145 -24.67 -28.65 18.98
CA ILE A 145 -24.06 -27.39 19.40
C ILE A 145 -23.97 -26.43 18.21
N ALA A 146 -24.04 -25.13 18.48
CA ALA A 146 -23.97 -24.12 17.43
C ALA A 146 -22.55 -24.06 16.81
N ASN A 147 -22.49 -23.95 15.49
CA ASN A 147 -21.26 -23.77 14.71
C ASN A 147 -20.72 -22.33 14.86
N THR A 148 -20.07 -22.00 15.97
CA THR A 148 -19.54 -20.66 16.23
C THR A 148 -18.20 -20.39 15.56
N ASN A 149 -17.29 -21.36 15.61
CA ASN A 149 -15.90 -21.22 15.12
C ASN A 149 -15.82 -20.81 13.65
N THR A 150 -16.72 -21.31 12.80
CA THR A 150 -16.76 -20.93 11.38
C THR A 150 -16.86 -19.42 11.22
N TYR A 151 -17.78 -18.78 11.93
CA TYR A 151 -18.05 -17.35 11.78
C TYR A 151 -16.95 -16.49 12.40
N SER A 152 -16.38 -16.92 13.53
CA SER A 152 -15.19 -16.27 14.11
C SER A 152 -13.99 -16.34 13.15
N LEU A 153 -13.73 -17.48 12.53
CA LEU A 153 -12.63 -17.64 11.56
C LEU A 153 -12.89 -16.86 10.27
N LEU A 154 -14.13 -16.84 9.77
CA LEU A 154 -14.51 -16.04 8.59
C LEU A 154 -14.23 -14.55 8.84
N ALA A 155 -14.58 -14.04 10.02
CA ALA A 155 -14.31 -12.67 10.42
C ALA A 155 -12.81 -12.37 10.51
N GLN A 156 -12.03 -13.22 11.18
CA GLN A 156 -10.58 -13.07 11.31
C GLN A 156 -9.85 -13.08 9.96
N VAL A 157 -10.28 -13.92 9.01
CA VAL A 157 -9.70 -13.92 7.65
C VAL A 157 -9.93 -12.59 6.96
N ARG A 158 -11.14 -12.01 7.08
CA ARG A 158 -11.48 -10.73 6.46
C ARG A 158 -10.73 -9.57 7.11
N GLU A 159 -10.62 -9.58 8.43
CA GLU A 159 -9.83 -8.60 9.21
C GLU A 159 -8.35 -8.64 8.80
N ALA A 160 -7.79 -9.83 8.57
CA ALA A 160 -6.44 -10.01 8.03
C ALA A 160 -6.29 -9.66 6.54
N GLY A 161 -7.34 -9.14 5.88
CA GLY A 161 -7.32 -8.73 4.47
C GLY A 161 -7.52 -9.86 3.45
N GLY A 162 -7.87 -11.07 3.91
CA GLY A 162 -8.15 -12.23 3.08
C GLY A 162 -9.58 -12.28 2.52
N GLU A 163 -9.79 -13.18 1.57
CA GLU A 163 -11.11 -13.58 1.07
C GLU A 163 -11.52 -14.88 1.76
N ALA A 164 -12.57 -14.81 2.58
CA ALA A 164 -13.06 -15.94 3.36
C ALA A 164 -14.19 -16.67 2.62
N LEU A 165 -14.05 -17.99 2.43
CA LEU A 165 -15.06 -18.85 1.79
C LEU A 165 -15.65 -19.82 2.82
N ASN A 166 -16.96 -19.72 3.08
CA ASN A 166 -17.66 -20.66 3.96
C ASN A 166 -18.05 -21.93 3.17
N LEU A 167 -17.51 -23.08 3.57
CA LEU A 167 -17.88 -24.39 3.01
C LEU A 167 -18.99 -25.08 3.81
N GLY A 168 -19.47 -24.45 4.89
CA GLY A 168 -20.53 -24.93 5.78
C GLY A 168 -20.06 -26.05 6.71
N VAL A 169 -21.04 -26.76 7.27
CA VAL A 169 -20.82 -27.98 8.06
C VAL A 169 -20.90 -29.22 7.16
N ALA A 170 -19.93 -30.11 7.27
CA ALA A 170 -19.98 -31.46 6.71
C ALA A 170 -20.15 -32.50 7.83
N PRO A 171 -20.95 -33.56 7.60
CA PRO A 171 -20.96 -34.71 8.50
C PRO A 171 -19.60 -35.40 8.48
N ASP A 172 -19.30 -36.18 9.53
CA ASP A 172 -18.05 -36.94 9.66
C ASP A 172 -18.03 -38.18 8.75
N ARG A 173 -18.11 -37.91 7.44
CA ARG A 173 -18.01 -38.90 6.36
C ARG A 173 -17.00 -38.38 5.34
N LEU A 174 -16.07 -39.24 4.96
CA LEU A 174 -14.96 -38.88 4.08
C LEU A 174 -15.46 -38.25 2.77
N GLU A 175 -16.48 -38.85 2.15
CA GLU A 175 -17.04 -38.44 0.87
C GLU A 175 -17.67 -37.04 0.97
N ALA A 176 -18.35 -36.74 2.08
CA ALA A 176 -18.99 -35.46 2.31
C ALA A 176 -17.95 -34.35 2.52
N ILE A 177 -16.91 -34.63 3.29
CA ILE A 177 -15.78 -33.71 3.51
C ILE A 177 -15.07 -33.42 2.19
N GLU A 178 -14.73 -34.46 1.42
CA GLU A 178 -14.09 -34.30 0.12
C GLU A 178 -14.95 -33.48 -0.87
N ALA A 179 -16.26 -33.74 -0.91
CA ALA A 179 -17.17 -33.00 -1.76
C ALA A 179 -17.18 -31.50 -1.42
N ARG A 180 -17.12 -31.13 -0.13
CA ARG A 180 -17.03 -29.72 0.29
C ARG A 180 -15.67 -29.12 -0.03
N VAL A 181 -14.57 -29.83 0.20
CA VAL A 181 -13.21 -29.35 -0.12
C VAL A 181 -13.03 -29.10 -1.62
N ARG A 182 -13.58 -29.97 -2.49
CA ARG A 182 -13.56 -29.77 -3.95
C ARG A 182 -14.25 -28.49 -4.41
N ARG A 183 -15.22 -27.95 -3.64
CA ARG A 183 -15.87 -26.67 -3.96
C ARG A 183 -14.95 -25.47 -3.73
N ALA A 184 -14.02 -25.54 -2.78
CA ALA A 184 -13.06 -24.46 -2.55
C ALA A 184 -12.00 -24.38 -3.64
N TRP A 185 -11.60 -25.53 -4.16
CA TRP A 185 -10.60 -25.62 -5.21
C TRP A 185 -11.09 -26.56 -6.31
N PRO A 186 -12.03 -26.11 -7.17
CA PRO A 186 -12.38 -26.88 -8.35
C PRO A 186 -11.10 -27.14 -9.14
N PRO A 187 -10.95 -28.31 -9.78
CA PRO A 187 -9.78 -28.65 -10.58
C PRO A 187 -9.66 -27.63 -11.72
N THR A 188 -8.97 -26.54 -11.43
CA THR A 188 -8.74 -25.44 -12.34
C THR A 188 -7.36 -25.69 -12.90
N CYS A 189 -7.34 -26.27 -14.09
CA CYS A 189 -6.19 -26.18 -14.98
C CYS A 189 -6.04 -24.69 -15.35
N SER A 190 -5.42 -23.90 -14.47
CA SER A 190 -5.24 -22.46 -14.65
C SER A 190 -3.96 -22.18 -15.45
N CYS A 191 -3.88 -22.73 -16.66
CA CYS A 191 -2.94 -22.25 -17.68
C CYS A 191 -3.46 -20.92 -18.27
N ARG A 192 -3.73 -19.90 -17.45
CA ARG A 192 -3.92 -18.54 -17.95
C ARG A 192 -2.54 -17.92 -18.18
N ARG A 193 -1.98 -18.17 -19.36
CA ARG A 193 -0.88 -17.37 -19.91
C ARG A 193 -1.34 -15.91 -19.92
N ARG A 194 -0.72 -15.04 -19.12
CA ARG A 194 -0.67 -13.61 -19.44
C ARG A 194 0.30 -13.50 -20.61
N ALA A 195 -0.23 -13.35 -21.82
CA ALA A 195 0.56 -12.89 -22.94
C ALA A 195 0.86 -11.40 -22.70
N SER A 196 1.94 -11.08 -22.01
CA SER A 196 2.70 -9.87 -22.31
C SER A 196 3.60 -10.24 -23.49
N ARG A 197 3.47 -9.50 -24.58
CA ARG A 197 4.31 -9.60 -25.77
C ARG A 197 5.80 -9.52 -25.38
N SER A 198 6.62 -10.14 -26.24
CA SER A 198 8.10 -10.22 -26.27
C SER A 198 8.78 -11.30 -25.40
N ALA A 199 8.96 -12.50 -25.99
CA ALA A 199 10.24 -13.21 -26.08
C ALA A 199 10.02 -14.65 -26.62
N SER A 200 10.62 -14.91 -27.78
CA SER A 200 11.07 -16.19 -28.36
C SER A 200 10.53 -17.52 -27.79
N SER A 201 9.90 -18.26 -28.71
CA SER A 201 9.73 -19.71 -28.70
C SER A 201 10.97 -20.47 -28.23
N THR A 202 10.82 -21.40 -27.27
CA THR A 202 11.16 -22.85 -27.36
C THR A 202 10.97 -23.53 -25.99
N SER A 203 10.48 -24.77 -26.01
CA SER A 203 10.34 -25.73 -24.88
C SER A 203 9.02 -25.71 -24.09
N CYS A 204 7.94 -26.11 -24.76
CA CYS A 204 6.82 -26.77 -24.09
C CYS A 204 6.96 -28.28 -24.30
N ALA A 205 7.73 -28.96 -23.45
CA ALA A 205 7.76 -30.42 -23.42
C ALA A 205 8.09 -30.94 -22.01
N ARG A 206 7.17 -31.76 -21.49
CA ARG A 206 7.35 -32.77 -20.42
C ARG A 206 7.56 -32.27 -18.98
N ARG A 207 6.53 -32.45 -18.15
CA ARG A 207 6.40 -33.63 -17.26
C ARG A 207 5.14 -33.53 -16.42
N SER A 208 4.15 -34.33 -16.78
CA SER A 208 3.18 -34.90 -15.86
C SER A 208 3.92 -35.72 -14.80
N ARG A 209 3.95 -35.25 -13.55
CA ARG A 209 4.22 -36.08 -12.37
C ARG A 209 3.18 -35.76 -11.30
N ALA A 210 2.49 -36.81 -10.87
CA ALA A 210 1.41 -36.79 -9.88
C ALA A 210 1.84 -36.09 -8.57
N PRO A 211 0.96 -35.36 -7.87
CA PRO A 211 1.32 -34.80 -6.59
C PRO A 211 1.17 -35.86 -5.49
N GLY A 212 2.31 -36.37 -5.02
CA GLY A 212 2.41 -37.03 -3.73
C GLY A 212 1.95 -36.09 -2.61
N ARG A 213 1.13 -36.61 -1.69
CA ARG A 213 0.65 -35.91 -0.51
C ARG A 213 1.75 -35.91 0.56
N SER A 214 2.20 -34.74 1.01
CA SER A 214 3.07 -34.63 2.19
C SER A 214 2.26 -34.10 3.37
N CYS A 215 2.04 -34.94 4.38
CA CYS A 215 1.43 -34.54 5.66
C CYS A 215 2.55 -34.18 6.65
N ILE A 216 2.56 -32.95 7.18
CA ILE A 216 3.48 -32.54 8.25
C ILE A 216 2.64 -32.36 9.52
N SER A 217 2.68 -33.32 10.43
CA SER A 217 2.07 -33.19 11.75
C SER A 217 3.02 -32.46 12.70
N GLY A 218 2.81 -31.15 12.91
CA GLY A 218 3.46 -30.39 13.98
C GLY A 218 2.58 -30.33 15.22
N ARG A 219 3.14 -30.54 16.42
CA ARG A 219 2.47 -30.25 17.70
C ARG A 219 2.80 -28.81 18.10
N SER A 220 1.84 -27.89 18.00
CA SER A 220 1.97 -26.55 18.62
C SER A 220 1.60 -26.64 20.10
N ARG A 221 2.51 -26.23 21.00
CA ARG A 221 2.24 -26.12 22.45
C ARG A 221 1.39 -24.88 22.73
N CYS A 222 0.10 -24.95 22.44
CA CYS A 222 -0.88 -23.97 22.92
C CYS A 222 -2.02 -24.75 23.60
N ALA A 223 -2.06 -24.75 24.93
CA ALA A 223 -3.21 -25.25 25.68
C ALA A 223 -4.31 -24.17 25.73
N PRO A 224 -5.61 -24.51 25.67
CA PRO A 224 -6.18 -25.87 25.76
C PRO A 224 -6.42 -26.59 24.41
N ALA A 225 -5.92 -26.06 23.29
CA ALA A 225 -6.14 -26.61 21.95
C ALA A 225 -5.01 -27.56 21.48
N SER A 226 -4.96 -28.78 22.02
CA SER A 226 -3.78 -29.68 21.93
C SER A 226 -3.51 -30.38 20.58
N ARG A 227 -4.28 -30.14 19.50
CA ARG A 227 -4.05 -30.79 18.20
C ARG A 227 -4.38 -29.87 17.02
N SER A 228 -3.37 -29.25 16.42
CA SER A 228 -3.45 -28.67 15.08
C SER A 228 -2.80 -29.61 14.06
N ARG A 229 -3.30 -29.65 12.83
CA ARG A 229 -2.69 -30.40 11.71
C ARG A 229 -2.51 -29.48 10.53
N SER A 230 -1.37 -29.57 9.85
CA SER A 230 -1.13 -28.84 8.60
C SER A 230 -0.75 -29.79 7.48
N ALA A 231 -1.26 -29.56 6.28
CA ALA A 231 -0.87 -30.31 5.09
C ALA A 231 -0.75 -29.37 3.90
N ARG A 232 0.09 -29.75 2.94
CA ARG A 232 0.26 -29.03 1.68
C ARG A 232 -0.16 -29.94 0.54
N SER A 233 -1.03 -29.43 -0.33
CA SER A 233 -1.42 -30.06 -1.58
C SER A 233 -0.97 -29.19 -2.76
N GLY A 234 -0.95 -29.75 -3.98
CA GLY A 234 -0.64 -28.99 -5.19
C GLY A 234 -1.59 -27.82 -5.48
N ALA A 235 -2.74 -27.78 -4.80
CA ALA A 235 -3.79 -26.76 -4.92
C ALA A 235 -3.78 -25.73 -3.77
N GLY A 236 -3.08 -25.96 -2.65
CA GLY A 236 -3.12 -25.05 -1.51
C GLY A 236 -2.58 -25.65 -0.20
N ARG A 237 -2.56 -24.85 0.86
CA ARG A 237 -2.25 -25.28 2.24
C ARG A 237 -3.55 -25.47 3.02
N SER A 238 -3.63 -26.51 3.83
CA SER A 238 -4.75 -26.79 4.73
C SER A 238 -4.28 -26.84 6.18
N SER A 239 -5.02 -26.21 7.08
CA SER A 239 -4.80 -26.25 8.52
C SER A 239 -6.09 -26.65 9.24
N ALA A 240 -5.99 -27.54 10.22
CA ALA A 240 -7.09 -27.93 11.09
C ALA A 240 -6.87 -27.34 12.49
N CYS A 241 -7.87 -26.62 12.99
CA CYS A 241 -7.91 -26.11 14.36
C CYS A 241 -8.87 -26.98 15.20
N PRO A 242 -8.52 -27.32 16.44
CA PRO A 242 -9.40 -28.09 17.31
C PRO A 242 -10.56 -27.22 17.80
N ALA A 243 -11.74 -27.82 17.95
CA ALA A 243 -12.87 -27.17 18.61
C ALA A 243 -12.69 -27.20 20.13
N THR A 244 -12.77 -26.05 20.79
CA THR A 244 -12.91 -25.97 22.24
C THR A 244 -14.34 -26.33 22.62
N ARG A 245 -14.53 -27.48 23.28
CA ARG A 245 -15.83 -27.85 23.86
C ARG A 245 -16.16 -26.87 24.98
N SER A 246 -17.16 -26.01 24.77
CA SER A 246 -17.78 -25.27 25.87
C SER A 246 -18.48 -26.27 26.79
N ARG A 247 -17.98 -26.46 28.01
CA ARG A 247 -18.79 -27.08 29.08
C ARG A 247 -19.94 -26.12 29.33
N ARG A 248 -21.18 -26.51 28.99
CA ARG A 248 -22.35 -25.76 29.42
C ARG A 248 -22.55 -25.98 30.93
N TRP A 249 -22.96 -24.91 31.61
CA TRP A 249 -23.58 -24.96 32.93
C TRP A 249 -24.95 -25.62 32.84
#